data_AF-A0A2A5P1C3-F1
#
_entry.id   AF-A0A2A5P1C3-F1
#
_cell.length_a   1.000
_cell.length_b   1.000
_cell.length_c   1.000
_cell.angle_alpha   90.00
_cell.angle_beta   90.00
_cell.angle_gamma   90.00
#
_symmetry.space_group_name_H-M   'P 1'
#
loop_
_entity.id
_entity.type
_entity.pdbx_description
1 polymer ?
#
loop_
_entity_poly.entity_id
_entity_poly.type
_entity_poly.pdbx_seq_one_letter_code
_entity_poly.pdbx_strand_id
1 'polypeptide(L)'
;MLGGKGPLIRQIAEAVRNIAREVKENREGTSYTFFAKLPADKFRAVMILIWRLLMKRMEMGEVINMRVNEGEFRDMGLKTITIKRGEVWEFYDYEEFSHHYIRLLEMEREGESWIALYIDYNERSPWWTSRERGEATSQG
;
A
#
# COMPACT_ATOMS: atom_id res chain seq x y z
N MET A 1 -17.35 15.93 4.42
CA MET A 1 -16.34 16.26 3.40
C MET A 1 -14.98 15.94 3.98
N LEU A 2 -14.28 14.92 3.47
CA LEU A 2 -12.90 14.62 3.89
C LEU A 2 -11.94 15.25 2.88
N GLY A 3 -11.63 16.53 3.09
CA GLY A 3 -10.49 17.18 2.48
C GLY A 3 -9.23 16.80 3.26
N GLY A 4 -8.61 15.68 2.93
CA GLY A 4 -7.45 15.18 3.66
C GLY A 4 -6.14 15.54 2.96
N LYS A 5 -5.48 16.63 3.40
CA LYS A 5 -4.08 16.97 3.08
C LYS A 5 -3.08 16.05 3.83
N GLY A 6 -3.32 14.75 3.82
CA GLY A 6 -2.46 13.75 4.45
C GLY A 6 -1.92 12.76 3.42
N PRO A 7 -0.76 12.12 3.68
CA PRO A 7 -0.23 11.05 2.84
C PRO A 7 -1.31 10.01 2.52
N LEU A 8 -1.34 9.49 1.29
CA LEU A 8 -2.37 8.55 0.81
C LEU A 8 -2.55 7.37 1.77
N ILE A 9 -1.44 6.85 2.31
CA ILE A 9 -1.43 5.78 3.32
C ILE A 9 -2.30 6.09 4.55
N ARG A 10 -2.31 7.33 5.07
CA ARG A 10 -3.15 7.70 6.23
C ARG A 10 -4.63 7.66 5.90
N GLN A 11 -5.00 8.13 4.71
CA GLN A 11 -6.40 8.12 4.27
C GLN A 11 -6.92 6.69 4.10
N ILE A 12 -6.10 5.80 3.53
CA ILE A 12 -6.43 4.39 3.42
C ILE A 12 -6.53 3.77 4.82
N ALA A 13 -5.54 4.00 5.69
CA ALA A 13 -5.49 3.46 7.05
C ALA A 13 -6.73 3.86 7.88
N GLU A 14 -7.10 5.14 7.89
CA GLU A 14 -8.29 5.65 8.57
C GLU A 14 -9.58 5.00 8.05
N ALA A 15 -9.72 4.88 6.73
CA ALA A 15 -10.91 4.35 6.11
C ALA A 15 -11.14 2.85 6.37
N VAL A 16 -10.06 2.08 6.60
CA VAL A 16 -10.15 0.64 6.84
C VAL A 16 -10.06 0.24 8.31
N ARG A 17 -9.62 1.15 9.21
CA ARG A 17 -9.36 0.83 10.62
C ARG A 17 -10.55 0.20 11.34
N ASN A 18 -11.76 0.75 11.12
CA ASN A 18 -12.97 0.30 11.83
C ASN A 18 -13.48 -1.08 11.39
N ILE A 19 -13.01 -1.60 10.25
CA ILE A 19 -13.40 -2.92 9.73
C ILE A 19 -12.26 -3.95 9.82
N ALA A 20 -11.07 -3.52 10.26
CA ALA A 20 -9.92 -4.38 10.46
C ALA A 20 -10.05 -5.18 11.76
N ARG A 21 -9.64 -6.45 11.72
CA ARG A 21 -9.51 -7.32 12.90
C ARG A 21 -8.17 -7.12 13.61
N GLU A 22 -7.16 -6.74 12.85
CA GLU A 22 -5.81 -6.49 13.33
C GLU A 22 -5.23 -5.34 12.51
N VAL A 23 -4.49 -4.45 13.17
CA VAL A 23 -3.76 -3.33 12.54
C VAL A 23 -2.36 -3.27 13.13
N LYS A 24 -1.36 -3.07 12.27
CA LYS A 24 0.01 -2.78 12.67
C LYS A 24 0.51 -1.57 11.88
N GLU A 25 1.24 -0.72 12.57
CA GLU A 25 1.83 0.50 12.02
C GLU A 25 3.26 0.60 12.51
N ASN A 26 4.18 0.92 11.61
CA ASN A 26 5.56 1.18 11.98
C ASN A 26 6.07 2.43 11.26
N ARG A 27 6.96 3.18 11.92
CA ARG A 27 7.65 4.32 11.33
C ARG A 27 9.14 4.21 11.63
N GLU A 28 9.95 4.25 10.58
CA GLU A 28 11.40 4.23 10.69
C GLU A 28 11.97 5.30 9.76
N GLY A 29 12.51 6.38 10.33
CA GLY A 29 12.92 7.56 9.59
C GLY A 29 11.77 8.18 8.78
N THR A 30 11.97 8.28 7.46
CA THR A 30 11.00 8.79 6.47
C THR A 30 10.06 7.72 5.91
N SER A 31 10.25 6.46 6.33
CA SER A 31 9.43 5.35 5.88
C SER A 31 8.30 5.07 6.88
N TYR A 32 7.14 4.74 6.36
CA TYR A 32 5.97 4.35 7.15
C TYR A 32 5.34 3.12 6.53
N THR A 33 5.03 2.12 7.35
CA THR A 33 4.35 0.91 6.91
C THR A 33 3.03 0.74 7.66
N PHE A 34 2.03 0.27 6.95
CA PHE A 34 0.70 -0.01 7.46
C PHE A 34 0.30 -1.42 7.04
N PHE A 35 -0.21 -2.19 8.00
CA PHE A 35 -0.82 -3.48 7.79
C PHE A 35 -2.21 -3.52 8.41
N ALA A 36 -3.17 -4.10 7.68
CA ALA A 36 -4.46 -4.46 8.23
C ALA A 36 -4.89 -5.87 7.78
N LYS A 37 -5.35 -6.68 8.75
CA LYS A 37 -6.06 -7.95 8.50
C LYS A 37 -7.55 -7.68 8.54
N LEU A 38 -8.29 -7.96 7.47
CA LEU A 38 -9.73 -7.70 7.40
C LEU A 38 -10.53 -8.94 6.94
N PRO A 39 -11.85 -8.97 7.14
CA PRO A 39 -12.70 -10.04 6.64
C PRO A 39 -12.64 -10.20 5.11
N ALA A 40 -12.65 -11.44 4.62
CA ALA A 40 -12.52 -11.78 3.20
C ALA A 40 -13.61 -11.13 2.32
N ASP A 41 -14.84 -10.99 2.83
CA ASP A 41 -15.98 -10.38 2.13
C ASP A 41 -15.78 -8.89 1.81
N LYS A 42 -14.78 -8.24 2.42
CA LYS A 42 -14.48 -6.83 2.18
C LYS A 42 -13.53 -6.58 1.01
N PHE A 43 -12.99 -7.61 0.36
CA PHE A 43 -11.98 -7.46 -0.70
C PHE A 43 -12.37 -6.41 -1.75
N ARG A 44 -13.54 -6.56 -2.37
CA ARG A 44 -14.00 -5.66 -3.43
C ARG A 44 -14.21 -4.24 -2.92
N ALA A 45 -14.72 -4.07 -1.71
CA ALA A 45 -14.98 -2.76 -1.12
C ALA A 45 -13.66 -2.00 -0.84
N VAL A 46 -12.67 -2.69 -0.28
CA VAL A 46 -11.34 -2.11 0.00
C VAL A 46 -10.60 -1.80 -1.30
N MET A 47 -10.65 -2.70 -2.29
CA MET A 47 -10.07 -2.47 -3.62
C MET A 47 -10.64 -1.19 -4.28
N ILE A 48 -11.97 -1.04 -4.30
CA ILE A 48 -12.64 0.15 -4.86
C ILE A 48 -12.24 1.41 -4.09
N LEU A 49 -12.16 1.35 -2.77
CA LEU A 49 -11.73 2.47 -1.93
C LEU A 49 -10.31 2.92 -2.30
N ILE A 50 -9.35 1.98 -2.37
CA ILE A 50 -7.95 2.27 -2.73
C ILE A 50 -7.89 2.89 -4.13
N TRP A 51 -8.55 2.28 -5.11
CA TRP A 51 -8.59 2.80 -6.47
C TRP A 51 -9.15 4.22 -6.54
N ARG A 52 -10.27 4.49 -5.84
CA ARG A 52 -10.86 5.84 -5.78
C ARG A 52 -9.92 6.87 -5.16
N LEU A 53 -9.11 6.49 -4.16
CA LEU A 53 -8.15 7.39 -3.53
C LEU A 53 -6.93 7.64 -4.43
N LEU A 54 -6.46 6.61 -5.15
CA LEU A 54 -5.41 6.73 -6.16
C LEU A 54 -5.83 7.60 -7.34
N MET A 55 -7.03 7.38 -7.88
CA MET A 55 -7.54 8.14 -9.04
C MET A 55 -7.65 9.65 -8.77
N LYS A 56 -7.90 10.06 -7.51
CA LYS A 56 -7.88 11.48 -7.11
C LYS A 56 -6.50 12.13 -7.17
N ARG A 57 -5.44 11.33 -7.30
CA ARG A 57 -4.04 11.77 -7.30
C ARG A 57 -3.32 11.51 -8.62
N MET A 58 -4.03 11.00 -9.63
CA MET A 58 -3.44 10.65 -10.93
C MET A 58 -2.85 11.85 -11.68
N GLU A 59 -3.31 13.07 -11.41
CA GLU A 59 -2.74 14.27 -12.02
C GLU A 59 -1.36 14.62 -11.45
N MET A 60 -1.03 14.12 -10.25
CA MET A 60 0.20 14.43 -9.51
C MET A 60 1.25 13.31 -9.62
N GLY A 61 0.99 12.25 -10.38
CA GLY A 61 1.84 11.08 -10.36
C GLY A 61 1.43 9.97 -11.30
N GLU A 62 2.07 8.81 -11.12
CA GLU A 62 1.84 7.62 -11.93
C GLU A 62 1.41 6.44 -11.05
N VAL A 63 0.42 5.68 -11.52
CA VAL A 63 -0.01 4.44 -10.89
C VAL A 63 0.31 3.24 -11.77
N ILE A 64 1.10 2.32 -11.25
CA ILE A 64 1.25 0.98 -11.80
C ILE A 64 0.28 0.07 -11.07
N ASN A 65 -0.57 -0.67 -11.80
CA ASN A 65 -1.49 -1.65 -11.22
C ASN A 65 -1.26 -3.03 -11.81
N MET A 66 -1.20 -4.04 -10.93
CA MET A 66 -1.05 -5.44 -11.30
C MET A 66 -2.09 -6.29 -10.57
N ARG A 67 -2.65 -7.26 -11.29
CA ARG A 67 -3.54 -8.27 -10.73
C ARG A 67 -2.77 -9.52 -10.36
N VAL A 68 -3.02 -10.03 -9.17
CA VAL A 68 -2.54 -11.33 -8.71
C VAL A 68 -3.70 -12.31 -8.85
N ASN A 69 -3.57 -13.28 -9.75
CA ASN A 69 -4.58 -14.33 -9.91
C ASN A 69 -4.41 -15.45 -8.89
N GLU A 70 -3.16 -15.77 -8.56
CA GLU A 70 -2.79 -16.77 -7.56
C GLU A 70 -1.39 -16.48 -7.01
N GLY A 71 -1.06 -17.06 -5.87
CA GLY A 71 0.28 -16.98 -5.29
C GLY A 71 0.40 -17.75 -3.98
N GLU A 72 1.55 -17.64 -3.33
CA GLU A 72 1.82 -18.32 -2.07
C GLU A 72 2.79 -17.53 -1.20
N PHE A 73 2.61 -17.61 0.12
CA PHE A 73 3.67 -17.24 1.06
C PHE A 73 4.43 -18.49 1.44
N ARG A 74 5.77 -18.39 1.37
CA ARG A 74 6.69 -19.40 1.86
C ARG A 74 7.47 -18.84 3.03
N ASP A 75 7.44 -19.54 4.14
CA ASP A 75 8.29 -19.26 5.29
C ASP A 75 9.36 -20.36 5.39
N MET A 76 10.63 -19.96 5.37
CA MET A 76 11.77 -20.88 5.32
C MET A 76 11.65 -21.98 4.23
N GLY A 77 11.03 -21.66 3.09
CA GLY A 77 10.81 -22.59 1.97
C GLY A 77 9.52 -23.41 2.05
N LEU A 78 8.86 -23.45 3.20
CA LEU A 78 7.59 -24.15 3.40
C LEU A 78 6.42 -23.23 3.05
N LYS A 79 5.50 -23.71 2.21
CA LYS A 79 4.26 -22.99 1.91
C LYS A 79 3.41 -22.87 3.18
N THR A 80 3.11 -21.64 3.59
CA THR A 80 2.32 -21.35 4.80
C THR A 80 0.96 -20.72 4.52
N ILE A 81 0.79 -20.02 3.39
CA ILE A 81 -0.45 -19.33 3.02
C ILE A 81 -0.65 -19.43 1.51
N THR A 82 -1.89 -19.67 1.08
CA THR A 82 -2.32 -19.52 -0.32
C THR A 82 -2.84 -18.11 -0.56
N ILE A 83 -2.43 -17.47 -1.65
CA ILE A 83 -3.04 -16.24 -2.15
C ILE A 83 -4.06 -16.62 -3.23
N LYS A 84 -5.34 -16.36 -2.97
CA LYS A 84 -6.44 -16.67 -3.91
C LYS A 84 -6.59 -15.66 -5.03
N ARG A 85 -6.28 -14.40 -4.71
CA ARG A 85 -6.26 -13.26 -5.61
C ARG A 85 -5.64 -12.07 -4.91
N GLY A 86 -5.33 -11.03 -5.67
CA GLY A 86 -4.88 -9.77 -5.12
C GLY A 86 -4.77 -8.67 -6.15
N GLU A 87 -4.52 -7.48 -5.65
CA GLU A 87 -4.20 -6.30 -6.43
C GLU A 87 -2.97 -5.65 -5.81
N VAL A 88 -2.04 -5.25 -6.66
CA VAL A 88 -0.84 -4.52 -6.28
C VAL A 88 -0.87 -3.17 -6.98
N TRP A 89 -0.56 -2.12 -6.23
CA TRP A 89 -0.41 -0.77 -6.75
C TRP A 89 0.92 -0.20 -6.33
N GLU A 90 1.58 0.44 -7.28
CA GLU A 90 2.64 1.39 -7.01
C GLU A 90 2.12 2.77 -7.36
N PHE A 91 2.29 3.74 -6.47
CA PHE A 91 2.00 5.13 -6.76
C PHE A 91 3.24 5.98 -6.55
N TYR A 92 3.66 6.60 -7.65
CA TYR A 92 4.79 7.52 -7.71
C TYR A 92 4.24 8.93 -7.71
N ASP A 93 4.35 9.63 -6.58
CA ASP A 93 3.90 11.00 -6.42
C ASP A 93 5.02 11.95 -6.87
N TYR A 94 4.84 12.62 -8.00
CA TYR A 94 5.85 13.51 -8.59
C TYR A 94 5.91 14.87 -7.91
N GLU A 95 4.85 15.29 -7.21
CA GLU A 95 4.86 16.55 -6.46
C GLU A 95 5.61 16.39 -5.13
N GLU A 96 5.34 15.31 -4.42
CA GLU A 96 5.96 15.02 -3.12
C GLU A 96 7.24 14.17 -3.24
N PHE A 97 7.59 13.74 -4.46
CA PHE A 97 8.71 12.83 -4.74
C PHE A 97 8.69 11.59 -3.82
N SER A 98 7.51 11.01 -3.63
CA SER A 98 7.26 9.94 -2.68
C SER A 98 6.66 8.70 -3.33
N HIS A 99 6.91 7.53 -2.75
CA HIS A 99 6.44 6.26 -3.30
C HIS A 99 5.53 5.53 -2.33
N HIS A 100 4.43 4.98 -2.84
CA HIS A 100 3.55 4.09 -2.10
C HIS A 100 3.53 2.73 -2.78
N TYR A 101 3.77 1.67 -2.02
CA TYR A 101 3.63 0.29 -2.45
C TYR A 101 2.52 -0.41 -1.70
N ILE A 102 1.38 -0.61 -2.37
CA ILE A 102 0.13 -1.11 -1.79
C ILE A 102 -0.13 -2.51 -2.31
N ARG A 103 -0.37 -3.47 -1.40
CA ARG A 103 -0.77 -4.85 -1.74
C ARG A 103 -2.05 -5.19 -0.99
N LEU A 104 -3.09 -5.57 -1.72
CA LEU A 104 -4.32 -6.13 -1.17
C LEU A 104 -4.43 -7.58 -1.61
N LEU A 105 -4.26 -8.51 -0.68
CA LEU A 105 -4.20 -9.94 -0.97
C LEU A 105 -5.33 -10.67 -0.25
N GLU A 106 -6.10 -11.47 -0.96
CA GLU A 106 -7.00 -12.44 -0.33
C GLU A 106 -6.23 -13.73 -0.05
N MET A 107 -6.08 -14.04 1.23
CA MET A 107 -5.27 -15.12 1.76
C MET A 107 -6.16 -16.24 2.29
N GLU A 108 -5.67 -17.47 2.19
CA GLU A 108 -6.26 -18.64 2.83
C GLU A 108 -5.19 -19.47 3.54
N ARG A 109 -5.53 -19.93 4.76
CA ARG A 109 -4.77 -20.93 5.51
C ARG A 109 -5.74 -21.80 6.29
N GLU A 110 -5.57 -23.12 6.18
CA GLU A 110 -6.34 -24.11 6.98
C GLU A 110 -7.87 -23.90 6.93
N GLY A 111 -8.38 -23.46 5.76
CA GLY A 111 -9.81 -23.18 5.54
C GLY A 111 -10.30 -21.81 6.02
N GLU A 112 -9.48 -21.05 6.75
CA GLU A 112 -9.78 -19.64 7.07
C GLU A 112 -9.32 -18.73 5.93
N SER A 113 -10.17 -17.79 5.52
CA SER A 113 -9.82 -16.76 4.54
C SER A 113 -9.94 -15.34 5.12
N TRP A 114 -9.01 -14.47 4.74
CA TRP A 114 -8.99 -13.06 5.11
C TRP A 114 -8.38 -12.22 3.99
N ILE A 115 -8.53 -10.90 4.06
CA ILE A 115 -7.72 -10.00 3.24
C ILE A 115 -6.61 -9.40 4.09
N ALA A 116 -5.42 -9.30 3.52
CA ALA A 116 -4.30 -8.59 4.09
C ALA A 116 -3.99 -7.39 3.21
N LEU A 117 -4.06 -6.20 3.80
CA LEU A 117 -3.66 -4.95 3.19
C LEU A 117 -2.31 -4.55 3.75
N TYR A 118 -1.31 -4.44 2.88
CA TYR A 118 0.01 -3.90 3.20
C TYR A 118 0.21 -2.61 2.43
N ILE A 119 0.75 -1.60 3.09
CA ILE A 119 1.14 -0.35 2.45
C ILE A 119 2.51 0.02 2.98
N ASP A 120 3.49 0.12 2.10
CA ASP A 120 4.77 0.75 2.40
C ASP A 120 4.78 2.13 1.78
N TYR A 121 5.18 3.13 2.55
CA TYR A 121 5.31 4.51 2.10
C TYR A 121 6.73 4.99 2.37
N ASN A 122 7.36 5.60 1.36
CA ASN A 122 8.64 6.26 1.50
C ASN A 122 8.53 7.70 0.96
N GLU A 123 8.60 8.66 1.89
CA GLU A 123 8.60 10.10 1.60
C GLU A 123 9.83 10.52 0.79
N ARG A 124 10.99 9.89 1.05
CA ARG A 124 12.25 10.13 0.33
C ARG A 124 12.64 8.90 -0.48
N SER A 125 11.74 8.54 -1.38
CA SER A 125 11.92 7.40 -2.28
C SER A 125 13.20 7.51 -3.12
N PRO A 126 13.98 6.42 -3.28
CA PRO A 126 15.20 6.41 -4.08
C PRO A 126 14.95 6.57 -5.58
N TRP A 127 13.69 6.54 -6.02
CA TRP A 127 13.30 6.79 -7.41
C TRP A 127 13.60 8.20 -7.91
N TRP A 128 13.75 9.17 -7.00
CA TRP A 128 14.09 10.55 -7.35
C TRP A 128 15.42 10.96 -6.74
N THR A 129 16.29 11.52 -7.58
CA THR A 129 17.58 12.08 -7.23
C THR A 129 17.45 13.39 -6.44
N SER A 130 18.50 13.77 -5.71
CA SER A 130 18.57 15.09 -5.06
C SER A 130 18.37 16.24 -6.05
N ARG A 131 18.85 16.09 -7.29
CA ARG A 131 18.64 17.08 -8.36
C ARG A 131 17.16 17.27 -8.70
N GLU A 132 16.42 16.16 -8.87
CA GLU A 132 14.98 16.22 -9.16
C GLU A 132 14.20 16.86 -8.00
N ARG A 133 14.66 16.63 -6.77
CA ARG A 133 14.11 17.23 -5.55
C ARG A 133 14.51 18.70 -5.35
N GLY A 134 15.36 19.26 -6.21
CA GLY A 134 15.91 20.61 -6.03
C GLY A 134 16.85 20.76 -4.84
N GLU A 135 17.34 19.65 -4.28
CA GLU A 135 18.31 19.66 -3.19
C GLU A 135 19.71 19.97 -3.76
N ALA A 136 20.42 20.91 -3.14
CA ALA A 136 21.78 21.23 -3.55
C ALA A 136 22.65 19.98 -3.40
N THR A 137 23.32 19.57 -4.48
CA THR A 137 24.39 18.57 -4.41
C THR A 137 25.50 19.15 -3.55
N SER A 138 25.57 18.76 -2.28
CA SER A 138 26.79 18.91 -1.50
C SER A 138 27.85 18.06 -2.19
N GLN A 139 28.71 18.72 -2.97
CA GLN A 139 29.91 18.12 -3.54
C GLN A 139 30.75 17.62 -2.36
N GLY A 140 30.90 16.30 -2.28
CA GLY A 140 31.89 15.61 -1.46
C GLY A 140 32.92 14.97 -2.36
#